data_AF-A0A7W9F1N2-F1
#
_entry.id   AF-A0A7W9F1N2-F1
#
_cell.length_a   1.000
_cell.length_b   1.000
_cell.length_c   1.000
_cell.angle_alpha   90.00
_cell.angle_beta   90.00
_cell.angle_gamma   90.00
#
_symmetry.space_group_name_H-M   'P 1'
#
loop_
_entity.id
_entity.type
_entity.pdbx_description
1 polymer ?
#
loop_
_entity_poly.entity_id
_entity_poly.type
_entity_poly.pdbx_seq_one_letter_code
_entity_poly.pdbx_strand_id
1 'polypeptide(L)'
;MLIVNAIFIGFCVALIEQLPFQSREQEFWYRCGSLGLIMAGVVLPEVAIYTIRQSRLVVFCLNAWMSAILIALLGCGMMLSGGV
;
A
#
# COMPACT_ATOMS: atom_id res chain seq x y z
N MET A 1 4.87 -11.02 9.98
CA MET A 1 4.07 -9.78 10.06
C MET A 1 4.38 -8.86 8.89
N LEU A 2 5.61 -8.35 8.74
CA LEU A 2 5.96 -7.46 7.62
C LEU A 2 5.70 -8.07 6.23
N ILE A 3 6.14 -9.31 5.98
CA ILE A 3 5.87 -10.01 4.71
C ILE A 3 4.36 -10.17 4.45
N VAL A 4 3.57 -10.42 5.49
CA VAL A 4 2.12 -10.56 5.37
C VAL A 4 1.50 -9.22 4.95
N ASN A 5 1.90 -8.12 5.59
CA ASN A 5 1.45 -6.78 5.21
C ASN A 5 1.87 -6.42 3.77
N ALA A 6 3.07 -6.78 3.34
CA ALA A 6 3.51 -6.56 1.96
C ALA A 6 2.65 -7.32 0.94
N ILE A 7 2.34 -8.60 1.22
CA ILE A 7 1.45 -9.42 0.38
C ILE A 7 0.05 -8.79 0.31
N PHE A 8 -0.50 -8.34 1.43
CA PHE A 8 -1.81 -7.68 1.47
C PHE A 8 -1.83 -6.33 0.74
N ILE A 9 -0.80 -5.49 0.89
CA ILE A 9 -0.68 -4.23 0.14
C ILE A 9 -0.60 -4.51 -1.36
N GLY A 10 0.23 -5.48 -1.77
CA GLY A 10 0.31 -5.89 -3.17
C GLY A 10 -1.01 -6.41 -3.73
N PHE A 11 -1.73 -7.22 -2.94
CA PHE A 11 -3.05 -7.72 -3.31
C PHE A 11 -4.08 -6.58 -3.44
N CYS A 12 -4.14 -5.65 -2.50
CA CYS A 12 -5.02 -4.48 -2.56
C CYS A 12 -4.74 -3.62 -3.79
N VAL A 13 -3.47 -3.39 -4.13
CA VAL A 13 -3.09 -2.61 -5.31
C VAL A 13 -3.51 -3.31 -6.60
N ALA A 14 -3.27 -4.62 -6.72
CA ALA A 14 -3.70 -5.40 -7.88
C ALA A 14 -5.22 -5.41 -8.06
N LEU A 15 -5.96 -5.43 -6.95
CA LEU A 15 -7.43 -5.40 -6.96
C LEU A 15 -7.98 -4.03 -7.40
N ILE A 16 -7.32 -2.96 -6.97
CA ILE A 16 -7.61 -1.58 -7.38
C ILE A 16 -7.32 -1.36 -8.87
N GLU A 17 -6.25 -1.95 -9.43
CA GLU A 17 -5.93 -1.86 -10.87
C GLU A 17 -6.98 -2.53 -11.76
N GLN A 18 -7.74 -3.49 -11.22
CA GLN A 18 -8.79 -4.21 -11.95
C GLN A 18 -10.17 -3.54 -11.88
N LEU A 19 -10.34 -2.46 -11.10
CA LEU A 19 -11.62 -1.75 -11.04
C LEU A 19 -11.88 -0.97 -12.34
N PRO A 20 -13.11 -0.98 -12.88
CA PRO A 20 -13.45 -0.21 -14.07
C PRO A 20 -13.35 1.28 -13.77
N PHE A 21 -12.38 1.95 -14.39
CA PHE A 21 -12.18 3.39 -14.25
C PHE A 21 -13.26 4.16 -15.00
N GLN A 22 -13.94 5.09 -14.32
CA GLN A 22 -14.95 5.95 -14.96
C GLN A 22 -14.33 7.11 -15.75
N SER A 23 -13.05 7.44 -15.53
CA SER A 23 -12.36 8.55 -16.21
C SER A 23 -10.87 8.27 -16.44
N ARG A 24 -10.31 8.84 -17.52
CA ARG A 24 -8.87 8.77 -17.86
C ARG A 24 -7.97 9.42 -16.80
N GLU A 25 -8.47 10.47 -16.15
CA GLU A 25 -7.75 11.14 -15.06
C GLU A 25 -7.72 10.28 -13.79
N GLN A 26 -8.80 9.55 -13.47
CA GLN A 26 -8.76 8.53 -12.41
C GLN A 26 -7.76 7.43 -12.72
N GLU A 27 -7.71 6.93 -13.96
CA GLU A 27 -6.77 5.88 -14.33
C GLU A 27 -5.31 6.32 -14.13
N PHE A 28 -4.97 7.56 -14.52
CA PHE A 28 -3.62 8.10 -14.34
C PHE A 28 -3.28 8.33 -12.86
N TRP A 29 -4.19 8.93 -12.09
CA TRP A 29 -4.03 9.10 -10.65
C TRP A 29 -3.91 7.76 -9.93
N TYR A 30 -4.63 6.74 -10.38
CA TYR A 30 -4.56 5.40 -9.80
C TYR A 30 -3.25 4.71 -10.12
N ARG A 31 -2.79 4.72 -11.38
CA ARG A 31 -1.51 4.08 -11.73
C ARG A 31 -0.32 4.78 -11.08
N CYS A 32 -0.30 6.10 -11.02
CA CYS A 32 0.77 6.85 -10.36
C CYS A 32 0.67 6.75 -8.83
N GLY A 33 -0.55 6.79 -8.27
CA GLY A 33 -0.80 6.64 -6.84
C GLY A 33 -0.54 5.23 -6.34
N SER A 34 -0.87 4.19 -7.11
CA SER A 34 -0.63 2.78 -6.79
C SER A 34 0.86 2.47 -6.78
N LEU A 35 1.63 2.96 -7.76
CA LEU A 35 3.08 2.86 -7.78
C LEU A 35 3.73 3.58 -6.60
N GLY A 36 3.23 4.77 -6.23
CA GLY A 36 3.67 5.51 -5.05
C GLY A 36 3.38 4.75 -3.75
N LEU A 37 2.22 4.12 -3.65
CA LEU A 37 1.81 3.29 -2.51
C LEU A 37 2.63 2.00 -2.40
N ILE A 38 2.97 1.34 -3.52
CA ILE A 38 3.88 0.19 -3.53
C ILE A 38 5.28 0.62 -3.07
N MET A 39 5.79 1.74 -3.60
CA MET A 39 7.10 2.28 -3.21
C MET A 39 7.14 2.63 -1.71
N ALA A 40 6.13 3.32 -1.20
CA ALA A 40 6.07 3.76 0.19
C ALA A 40 5.69 2.63 1.18
N GLY A 41 4.87 1.68 0.74
CA GLY A 41 4.30 0.62 1.56
C GLY A 41 5.06 -0.70 1.55
N VAL A 42 5.89 -0.96 0.55
CA VAL A 42 6.64 -2.22 0.41
C VAL A 42 8.13 -1.98 0.23
N VAL A 43 8.51 -1.16 -0.75
CA VAL A 43 9.93 -0.98 -1.13
C VAL A 43 10.73 -0.24 -0.05
N LEU A 44 10.23 0.89 0.45
CA LEU A 44 10.88 1.67 1.52
C LEU A 44 11.07 0.85 2.80
N PRO A 45 10.04 0.13 3.30
CA PRO A 45 10.19 -0.76 4.46
C PRO A 45 11.19 -1.90 4.26
N GLU A 46 11.22 -2.53 3.08
CA GLU A 46 12.21 -3.57 2.79
C GLU A 46 13.63 -3.02 2.79
N VAL A 47 13.88 -1.91 2.08
CA VAL A 47 15.20 -1.28 2.03
C VAL A 47 15.65 -0.83 3.43
N ALA A 48 14.73 -0.32 4.26
CA ALA A 48 15.02 0.06 5.63
C ALA A 48 15.46 -1.12 6.51
N ILE A 49 14.91 -2.32 6.29
CA ILE A 49 15.30 -3.55 7.02
C ILE A 49 16.70 -4.03 6.61
N TYR A 50 17.07 -3.88 5.34
CA TYR A 50 18.41 -4.26 4.85
C TYR A 50 19.50 -3.26 5.24
N THR A 51 19.15 -1.98 5.41
CA THR A 51 20.12 -0.91 5.72
C THR A 51 20.27 -0.64 7.21
N ILE A 52 19.25 -0.87 8.03
CA ILE A 52 19.26 -0.56 9.46
C ILE A 52 19.43 -1.85 10.27
N ARG A 53 20.35 -1.82 11.25
CA ARG A 53 20.54 -2.90 12.22
C ARG A 53 19.19 -3.21 12.87
N GLN A 54 18.69 -4.44 12.73
CA GLN A 54 17.33 -4.89 13.06
C GLN A 54 16.97 -4.73 14.56
N SER A 55 16.77 -3.50 14.98
CA SER A 55 16.29 -3.15 16.31
C SER A 55 14.79 -3.45 16.38
N ARG A 56 14.34 -3.98 17.51
CA ARG A 56 12.90 -4.26 17.73
C ARG A 56 12.03 -3.01 17.53
N LEU A 57 12.56 -1.82 17.83
CA LEU A 57 11.90 -0.55 17.61
C LEU A 57 11.70 -0.25 16.12
N VAL A 58 12.74 -0.48 15.30
CA VAL A 58 12.66 -0.25 13.84
C VAL A 58 11.64 -1.19 13.21
N VAL A 59 11.66 -2.46 13.59
CA VAL A 59 10.68 -3.45 13.11
C VAL A 59 9.26 -3.05 13.53
N PHE A 60 9.07 -2.55 14.75
CA PHE A 60 7.76 -2.10 15.23
C PHE A 60 7.26 -0.86 14.46
N CYS A 61 8.10 0.15 14.27
CA CYS A 61 7.77 1.35 13.49
C CYS A 61 7.42 1.01 12.04
N LEU A 62 8.20 0.15 11.39
CA LEU A 62 7.91 -0.31 10.03
C LEU A 62 6.59 -1.08 9.96
N ASN A 63 6.31 -1.91 10.95
CA ASN A 63 5.05 -2.65 10.98
C ASN A 63 3.84 -1.73 11.18
N ALA A 64 3.95 -0.72 12.05
CA ALA A 64 2.92 0.30 12.24
C ALA A 64 2.70 1.13 10.96
N TRP A 65 3.77 1.50 10.28
CA TRP A 65 3.73 2.21 9.00
C TRP A 65 3.00 1.42 7.92
N MET A 66 3.39 0.15 7.70
CA MET A 66 2.74 -0.69 6.70
C MET A 66 1.27 -0.95 7.03
N SER A 67 0.91 -1.13 8.31
CA SER A 67 -0.49 -1.26 8.72
C SER A 67 -1.31 0.00 8.47
N ALA A 68 -0.75 1.20 8.70
CA ALA A 68 -1.43 2.46 8.41
C ALA A 68 -1.72 2.64 6.91
N ILE A 69 -0.76 2.27 6.05
CA ILE A 69 -0.95 2.26 4.59
C ILE A 69 -2.04 1.27 4.18
N LEU A 70 -2.07 0.10 4.79
CA LEU A 70 -3.07 -0.94 4.54
C LEU A 70 -4.49 -0.46 4.88
N ILE A 71 -4.65 0.23 6.01
CA ILE A 71 -5.92 0.84 6.42
C ILE A 71 -6.34 1.95 5.45
N ALA A 72 -5.40 2.80 5.02
CA ALA A 72 -5.68 3.85 4.03
C ALA A 72 -6.12 3.28 2.67
N LEU A 73 -5.48 2.19 2.22
CA LEU A 73 -5.86 1.46 1.01
C LEU A 73 -7.26 0.83 1.13
N LEU A 74 -7.57 0.19 2.25
CA LEU A 74 -8.90 -0.36 2.51
C LEU A 74 -9.97 0.74 2.55
N GLY A 75 -9.67 1.90 3.15
CA GLY A 75 -10.55 3.07 3.15
C GLY A 75 -10.83 3.60 1.75
N CYS A 76 -9.80 3.70 0.90
CA CYS A 76 -9.96 4.09 -0.50
C CYS A 76 -10.81 3.08 -1.27
N GLY A 77 -10.58 1.77 -1.08
CA GLY A 77 -11.38 0.71 -1.69
C GLY A 77 -12.86 0.79 -1.31
N MET A 78 -13.18 1.06 -0.03
CA MET A 78 -14.56 1.23 0.44
C MET A 78 -15.24 2.48 -0.12
N MET A 79 -14.51 3.61 -0.22
CA MET A 79 -15.04 4.83 -0.82
C MET A 79 -15.39 4.64 -2.31
N LEU A 80 -14.62 3.82 -3.02
CA LEU A 80 -14.90 3.49 -4.42
C LEU A 80 -16.07 2.52 -4.58
N SER A 81 -16.18 1.51 -3.71
CA SER A 81 -17.29 0.55 -3.77
C SER A 81 -18.64 1.13 -3.31
N GLY A 82 -18.61 2.21 -2.53
CA GLY A 82 -19.78 2.96 -2.08
C GLY A 82 -20.31 3.99 -3.09
N GLY A 83 -19.70 4.11 -4.27
CA GLY A 83 -20.24 4.86 -5.40
C GLY A 83 -21.35 4.10 -6.11
N VAL A 84 -22.47 3.89 -5.41
CA VAL A 84 -23.79 3.53 -5.96
C VAL A 84 -24.78 4.59 -5.51
#